data_AF-A0A7D5C798-F1
#
_entry.id   AF-A0A7D5C798-F1
#
_cell.length_a   1.000
_cell.length_b   1.000
_cell.length_c   1.000
_cell.angle_alpha   90.00
_cell.angle_beta   90.00
_cell.angle_gamma   90.00
#
_symmetry.space_group_name_H-M   'P 1'
#
loop_
_entity.id
_entity.type
_entity.pdbx_description
1 polymer ?
#
loop_
_entity_poly.entity_id
_entity_poly.type
_entity_poly.pdbx_seq_one_letter_code
_entity_poly.pdbx_strand_id
1 'polypeptide(L)'
;MVSALPRPSTVSRETRQWALAGGLGYALLLLATLMWAYTPSSVVGALASVQIGPFLWWALVGGAVVGVVVAVAVRQYGLVSPLLSVVIVYGATVYLMWQALRSPNPLLPGTPLDVYLVGWPLLLVLVVGVGVVERQLRGRSEAR
;
A
#
# COMPACT_ATOMS: atom_id res chain seq x y z
N MET A 1 -17.90 19.29 -12.44
CA MET A 1 -16.90 19.98 -11.59
C MET A 1 -15.60 19.20 -11.67
N VAL A 2 -14.64 19.70 -12.43
CA VAL A 2 -13.32 19.08 -12.58
C VAL A 2 -12.50 19.49 -11.36
N SER A 3 -12.21 18.54 -10.47
CA SER A 3 -11.28 18.73 -9.36
C SER A 3 -9.91 19.02 -9.95
N ALA A 4 -9.54 20.30 -10.06
CA ALA A 4 -8.21 20.71 -10.48
C ALA A 4 -7.21 20.13 -9.48
N LEU A 5 -6.35 19.23 -9.98
CA LEU A 5 -5.20 18.74 -9.22
C LEU A 5 -4.41 19.95 -8.69
N PRO A 6 -4.02 19.97 -7.41
CA PRO A 6 -3.25 21.08 -6.85
C PRO A 6 -1.99 21.31 -7.69
N ARG A 7 -1.73 22.56 -8.09
CA ARG A 7 -0.48 22.90 -8.79
C ARG A 7 0.70 22.51 -7.89
N PRO A 8 1.80 21.95 -8.43
CA PRO A 8 2.93 21.49 -7.63
C PRO A 8 3.56 22.58 -6.73
N SER A 9 3.33 23.86 -7.05
CA SER A 9 3.79 25.01 -6.26
C SER A 9 3.01 25.27 -4.95
N THR A 10 1.89 24.58 -4.69
CA THR A 10 1.07 24.77 -3.47
C THR A 10 1.17 23.63 -2.46
N VAL A 11 1.98 22.59 -2.73
CA VAL A 11 2.18 21.49 -1.78
C VAL A 11 3.15 21.96 -0.71
N SER A 12 2.69 22.03 0.55
CA SER A 12 3.54 22.45 1.66
C SER A 12 4.75 21.50 1.79
N ARG A 13 5.90 22.04 2.23
CA ARG A 13 7.09 21.22 2.51
C ARG A 13 6.76 20.05 3.45
N GLU A 14 5.85 20.30 4.38
CA GLU A 14 5.35 19.32 5.32
C GLU A 14 4.60 18.17 4.62
N THR A 15 3.64 18.47 3.73
CA THR A 15 2.92 17.44 2.96
C THR A 15 3.87 16.61 2.10
N ARG A 16 4.91 17.24 1.54
CA ARG A 16 5.94 16.53 0.77
C ARG A 16 6.77 15.58 1.66
N GLN A 17 7.13 16.00 2.87
CA GLN A 17 7.83 15.14 3.84
C GLN A 17 6.97 13.95 4.25
N TRP A 18 5.68 14.17 4.53
CA TRP A 18 4.76 13.08 4.87
C TRP A 18 4.52 12.12 3.70
N ALA A 19 4.41 12.63 2.47
CA ALA A 19 4.33 11.81 1.27
C ALA A 19 5.58 10.91 1.14
N LEU A 20 6.78 11.49 1.29
CA LEU A 20 8.03 10.72 1.26
C LEU A 20 8.10 9.69 2.39
N ALA A 21 7.73 10.08 3.61
CA ALA A 21 7.70 9.19 4.77
C ALA A 21 6.71 8.04 4.57
N GLY A 22 5.52 8.31 4.01
CA GLY A 22 4.53 7.30 3.68
C GLY A 22 5.00 6.32 2.62
N GLY A 23 5.56 6.83 1.51
CA GLY A 23 6.09 6.00 0.44
C GLY A 23 7.26 5.13 0.88
N LEU A 24 8.25 5.73 1.55
CA LEU A 24 9.39 5.00 2.10
C LEU A 24 8.97 4.02 3.20
N GLY A 25 8.12 4.46 4.12
CA GLY A 25 7.66 3.63 5.24
C GLY A 25 6.94 2.38 4.76
N TYR A 26 6.07 2.51 3.75
CA TYR A 26 5.36 1.36 3.22
C TYR A 26 6.24 0.45 2.36
N ALA A 27 7.15 1.01 1.56
CA ALA A 27 8.14 0.21 0.84
C ALA A 27 9.06 -0.58 1.80
N LEU A 28 9.50 0.05 2.89
CA LEU A 28 10.28 -0.60 3.95
C LEU A 28 9.48 -1.67 4.68
N LEU A 29 8.18 -1.43 4.93
CA LEU A 29 7.29 -2.45 5.49
C LEU A 29 7.24 -3.67 4.58
N LEU A 30 6.97 -3.50 3.28
CA LEU A 30 6.94 -4.61 2.32
C LEU A 30 8.28 -5.36 2.27
N LEU A 31 9.40 -4.63 2.27
CA LEU A 31 10.72 -5.23 2.29
C LEU A 31 10.95 -6.03 3.57
N ALA A 32 10.58 -5.49 4.74
CA ALA A 32 10.68 -6.20 6.01
C ALA A 32 9.81 -7.47 6.03
N THR A 33 8.59 -7.41 5.50
CA THR A 33 7.70 -8.57 5.36
C THR A 33 8.30 -9.64 4.47
N LEU A 34 8.91 -9.24 3.34
CA LEU A 34 9.62 -10.15 2.44
C LEU A 34 10.82 -10.82 3.11
N MET A 35 11.63 -10.05 3.84
CA MET A 35 12.78 -10.56 4.61
C MET A 35 12.38 -11.46 5.77
N TRP A 36 11.15 -11.33 6.26
CA TRP A 36 10.60 -12.20 7.30
C TRP A 36 10.02 -13.49 6.71
N ALA A 37 9.33 -13.40 5.57
CA ALA A 37 8.76 -14.55 4.88
C ALA A 37 9.80 -15.41 4.15
N TYR A 38 10.87 -14.78 3.65
CA TYR A 38 11.94 -15.40 2.87
C TYR A 38 13.30 -15.05 3.45
N THR A 39 14.32 -15.89 3.25
CA THR A 39 15.67 -15.60 3.75
C THR A 39 16.26 -14.35 3.07
N PRO A 40 17.01 -13.49 3.79
CA PRO A 40 17.50 -12.24 3.23
C PRO A 40 18.34 -12.38 1.95
N SER A 41 19.18 -13.41 1.89
CA SER A 41 19.97 -13.74 0.70
C SER A 41 19.10 -14.06 -0.52
N SER A 42 17.98 -14.76 -0.30
CA SER A 42 17.03 -15.09 -1.36
C SER A 42 16.28 -13.86 -1.86
N VAL A 43 15.92 -12.92 -0.98
CA VAL A 43 15.26 -11.67 -1.38
C VAL A 43 16.19 -10.79 -2.20
N VAL A 44 17.47 -10.65 -1.79
CA VAL A 44 18.47 -9.90 -2.55
C VAL A 44 18.72 -10.54 -3.91
N GLY A 45 18.86 -11.88 -3.95
CA GLY A 45 18.97 -12.61 -5.21
C GLY A 45 17.75 -12.47 -6.12
N ALA A 46 16.54 -12.45 -5.55
CA ALA A 46 15.31 -12.26 -6.28
C ALA A 46 15.17 -10.83 -6.85
N LEU A 47 15.61 -9.80 -6.12
CA LEU A 47 15.63 -8.41 -6.61
C LEU A 47 16.57 -8.22 -7.81
N ALA A 48 17.69 -8.95 -7.84
CA ALA A 48 18.65 -8.94 -8.95
C ALA A 48 18.27 -9.90 -10.09
N SER A 49 17.28 -10.78 -9.87
CA SER A 49 16.84 -11.75 -10.87
C SER A 49 16.07 -11.08 -12.00
N VAL A 50 16.36 -11.47 -13.24
CA VAL A 50 15.61 -10.99 -14.43
C VAL A 50 14.18 -11.54 -14.46
N GLN A 51 13.94 -12.69 -13.83
CA GLN A 51 12.61 -13.33 -13.84
C GLN A 51 11.71 -12.81 -12.71
N ILE A 52 12.25 -12.60 -11.51
CA ILE A 52 11.47 -12.24 -10.31
C ILE A 52 11.61 -10.74 -9.97
N GLY A 53 12.79 -10.16 -10.24
CA GLY A 53 13.12 -8.78 -9.90
C GLY A 53 12.11 -7.76 -10.43
N PRO A 54 11.67 -7.81 -11.70
CA PRO A 54 10.67 -6.87 -12.22
C PRO A 54 9.38 -6.84 -11.39
N PHE A 55 8.91 -7.99 -10.90
CA PHE A 55 7.70 -8.08 -10.07
C PHE A 55 7.92 -7.54 -8.66
N LEU A 56 9.09 -7.79 -8.08
CA LEU A 56 9.46 -7.24 -6.77
C LEU A 56 9.62 -5.71 -6.83
N TRP A 57 10.28 -5.18 -7.87
CA TRP A 57 10.38 -3.74 -8.09
C TRP A 57 9.02 -3.10 -8.35
N TRP A 58 8.16 -3.76 -9.13
CA TRP A 58 6.78 -3.35 -9.32
C TRP A 58 6.02 -3.23 -8.00
N ALA A 59 6.16 -4.22 -7.11
CA ALA A 59 5.51 -4.23 -5.82
C ALA A 59 6.06 -3.14 -4.87
N LEU A 60 7.38 -2.93 -4.84
CA LEU A 60 8.02 -1.90 -4.01
C LEU A 60 7.64 -0.48 -4.45
N VAL A 61 7.69 -0.21 -5.76
CA VAL A 61 7.29 1.09 -6.33
C VAL A 61 5.79 1.29 -6.15
N GLY A 62 4.98 0.28 -6.45
CA GLY A 62 3.53 0.31 -6.26
C GLY A 62 3.15 0.57 -4.80
N GLY A 63 3.81 -0.11 -3.88
CA GLY A 63 3.68 0.13 -2.46
C GLY A 63 4.05 1.57 -2.09
N ALA A 64 5.18 2.08 -2.58
CA ALA A 64 5.56 3.48 -2.32
C ALA A 64 4.49 4.47 -2.81
N VAL A 65 3.85 4.21 -3.95
CA VAL A 65 2.73 5.03 -4.46
C VAL A 65 1.52 4.95 -3.51
N VAL A 66 1.12 3.75 -3.08
CA VAL A 66 0.02 3.58 -2.11
C VAL A 66 0.34 4.32 -0.80
N GLY A 67 1.56 4.17 -0.29
CA GLY A 67 2.03 4.84 0.93
C GLY A 67 2.00 6.37 0.83
N VAL A 68 2.42 6.93 -0.31
CA VAL A 68 2.30 8.37 -0.61
C VAL A 68 0.85 8.81 -0.55
N VAL A 69 -0.05 8.11 -1.25
CA VAL A 69 -1.48 8.47 -1.32
C VAL A 69 -2.13 8.42 0.05
N VAL A 70 -1.87 7.37 0.84
CA VAL A 70 -2.38 7.25 2.21
C VAL A 70 -1.85 8.37 3.10
N ALA A 71 -0.55 8.64 3.09
CA ALA A 71 0.04 9.67 3.93
C ALA A 71 -0.49 11.07 3.59
N VAL A 72 -0.68 11.36 2.29
CA VAL A 72 -1.32 12.60 1.85
C VAL A 72 -2.80 12.63 2.29
N ALA A 73 -3.55 11.55 2.13
CA ALA A 73 -4.94 11.47 2.55
C ALA A 73 -5.12 11.76 4.05
N VAL A 74 -4.27 11.16 4.89
CA VAL A 74 -4.28 11.36 6.34
C VAL A 74 -3.85 12.79 6.69
N ARG A 75 -2.69 13.25 6.18
CA ARG A 75 -2.11 14.52 6.64
C ARG A 75 -2.81 15.74 6.07
N GLN A 76 -3.13 15.73 4.77
CA GLN A 76 -3.68 16.89 4.08
C GLN A 76 -5.21 16.98 4.22
N TYR A 77 -5.89 15.82 4.27
CA TYR A 77 -7.36 15.78 4.27
C TYR A 77 -7.96 15.23 5.57
N GLY A 78 -7.14 14.77 6.53
CA GLY A 78 -7.63 14.23 7.80
C GLY A 78 -8.44 12.94 7.65
N LEU A 79 -8.28 12.22 6.53
CA LEU A 79 -9.02 11.00 6.19
C LEU A 79 -8.29 9.80 6.77
N VAL A 80 -8.97 9.06 7.65
CA VAL A 80 -8.38 7.91 8.36
C VAL A 80 -8.75 6.59 7.68
N SER A 81 -9.89 6.55 6.98
CA SER A 81 -10.38 5.34 6.32
C SER A 81 -9.41 4.75 5.28
N PRO A 82 -8.65 5.53 4.47
CA PRO A 82 -7.71 4.95 3.52
C PRO A 82 -6.56 4.20 4.20
N LEU A 83 -6.09 4.70 5.34
CA LEU A 83 -5.07 4.02 6.16
C LEU A 83 -5.61 2.72 6.74
N LEU A 84 -6.82 2.75 7.31
CA LEU A 84 -7.46 1.56 7.87
C LEU A 84 -7.67 0.47 6.82
N SER A 85 -8.08 0.84 5.60
CA SER A 85 -8.20 -0.13 4.49
C SER A 85 -6.89 -0.83 4.20
N VAL A 86 -5.77 -0.11 4.14
CA VAL A 86 -4.45 -0.72 3.93
C VAL A 86 -4.08 -1.65 5.08
N VAL A 87 -4.28 -1.22 6.33
CA VAL A 87 -3.98 -2.03 7.51
C VAL A 87 -4.79 -3.33 7.53
N ILE A 88 -6.08 -3.26 7.21
CA ILE A 88 -6.98 -4.43 7.17
C ILE A 88 -6.55 -5.41 6.07
N VAL A 89 -6.32 -4.93 4.84
CA VAL A 89 -5.95 -5.80 3.72
C VAL A 89 -4.56 -6.41 3.96
N TYR A 90 -3.61 -5.62 4.45
CA TYR A 90 -2.29 -6.11 4.84
C TYR A 90 -2.38 -7.19 5.93
N GLY A 91 -3.11 -6.91 7.02
CA GLY A 91 -3.29 -7.84 8.13
C GLY A 91 -3.96 -9.14 7.70
N ALA A 92 -5.01 -9.07 6.87
CA ALA A 92 -5.66 -10.23 6.30
C ALA A 92 -4.70 -11.06 5.45
N THR A 93 -3.86 -10.42 4.63
CA THR A 93 -2.85 -11.10 3.80
C THR A 93 -1.83 -11.83 4.67
N VAL A 94 -1.28 -11.16 5.70
CA VAL A 94 -0.32 -11.77 6.63
C VAL A 94 -0.95 -12.94 7.38
N TYR A 95 -2.20 -12.81 7.81
CA TYR A 95 -2.94 -13.88 8.47
C TYR A 95 -3.14 -15.09 7.56
N LEU A 96 -3.55 -14.88 6.31
CA LEU A 96 -3.71 -15.95 5.32
C LEU A 96 -2.37 -16.62 5.01
N MET A 97 -1.29 -15.85 4.91
CA MET A 97 0.07 -16.39 4.71
C MET A 97 0.49 -17.27 5.90
N TRP A 98 0.24 -16.81 7.13
CA TRP A 98 0.52 -17.57 8.34
C TRP A 98 -0.31 -18.87 8.42
N GLN A 99 -1.58 -18.84 7.99
CA GLN A 99 -2.40 -20.04 7.88
C GLN A 99 -1.86 -21.00 6.82
N ALA A 100 -1.47 -20.49 5.65
CA ALA A 100 -0.93 -21.30 4.55
C ALA A 100 0.32 -22.07 4.98
N LEU A 101 1.23 -21.41 5.71
CA LEU A 101 2.45 -22.03 6.27
C LEU A 101 2.17 -23.11 7.31
N ARG A 102 0.96 -23.13 7.91
CA ARG A 102 0.54 -24.15 8.89
C ARG A 102 -0.27 -25.29 8.27
N SER A 103 -0.70 -25.15 7.02
CA SER A 103 -1.57 -26.15 6.37
C SER A 103 -0.74 -27.31 5.79
N PRO A 104 -1.14 -28.58 5.99
CA PRO A 104 -0.44 -29.75 5.43
C PRO A 104 -0.62 -29.91 3.91
N ASN A 105 -1.51 -29.14 3.29
CA ASN A 105 -1.77 -29.14 1.85
C ASN A 105 -1.67 -27.71 1.30
N PRO A 106 -0.47 -27.28 0.85
CA PRO A 106 -0.27 -25.96 0.26
C PRO A 106 -0.83 -25.94 -1.17
N LEU A 107 -2.15 -25.86 -1.31
CA LEU A 107 -2.79 -25.77 -2.62
C LEU A 107 -3.27 -24.35 -2.82
N LEU A 108 -2.44 -23.52 -3.46
CA LEU A 108 -2.83 -22.46 -4.40
C LEU A 108 -1.55 -21.93 -5.10
N PRO A 109 -1.53 -21.78 -6.44
CA PRO A 109 -0.45 -21.09 -7.13
C PRO A 109 -0.44 -19.59 -6.76
N GLY A 110 0.72 -19.10 -6.35
CA GLY A 110 0.92 -17.76 -5.79
C GLY A 110 0.60 -17.72 -4.30
N THR A 111 1.56 -17.29 -3.48
CA THR A 111 1.29 -17.09 -2.06
C THR A 111 0.36 -15.90 -1.86
N PRO A 112 -0.44 -15.84 -0.78
CA PRO A 112 -1.24 -14.65 -0.46
C PRO A 112 -0.43 -13.35 -0.50
N LEU A 113 0.84 -13.42 -0.07
CA LEU A 113 1.78 -12.31 -0.14
C LEU A 113 2.08 -11.90 -1.58
N ASP A 114 2.31 -12.84 -2.50
CA ASP A 114 2.60 -12.54 -3.91
C ASP A 114 1.42 -11.84 -4.59
N VAL A 115 0.20 -12.31 -4.32
CA VAL A 115 -1.05 -11.70 -4.84
C VAL A 115 -1.18 -10.27 -4.34
N TYR A 116 -0.89 -10.03 -3.06
CA TYR A 116 -0.92 -8.69 -2.47
C TYR A 116 0.13 -7.76 -3.07
N LEU A 117 1.34 -8.27 -3.31
CA LEU A 117 2.45 -7.51 -3.89
C LEU A 117 2.16 -7.06 -5.33
N VAL A 118 1.56 -7.94 -6.14
CA VAL A 118 1.21 -7.62 -7.54
C VAL A 118 -0.10 -6.83 -7.63
N GLY A 119 -1.03 -7.08 -6.70
CA GLY A 119 -2.38 -6.51 -6.65
C GLY A 119 -2.48 -5.08 -6.12
N TRP A 120 -1.36 -4.37 -5.92
CA TRP A 120 -1.37 -2.99 -5.42
C TRP A 120 -2.24 -2.01 -6.23
N PRO A 121 -2.48 -2.15 -7.56
CA PRO A 121 -3.39 -1.25 -8.26
C PRO A 121 -4.84 -1.36 -7.75
N LEU A 122 -5.29 -2.57 -7.39
CA LEU A 122 -6.61 -2.77 -6.78
C LEU A 122 -6.66 -2.17 -5.38
N LEU A 123 -5.58 -2.32 -4.61
CA LEU A 123 -5.45 -1.67 -3.31
C LEU A 123 -5.52 -0.15 -3.44
N LEU A 124 -4.88 0.43 -4.46
CA LEU A 124 -4.94 1.86 -4.73
C LEU A 124 -6.37 2.31 -5.06
N VAL A 125 -7.09 1.58 -5.90
CA VAL A 125 -8.50 1.86 -6.22
C VAL A 125 -9.35 1.83 -4.94
N LEU A 126 -9.15 0.84 -4.07
CA LEU A 126 -9.84 0.73 -2.79
C LEU A 126 -9.56 1.95 -1.89
N VAL A 127 -8.28 2.29 -1.71
CA VAL A 127 -7.81 3.41 -0.86
C VAL A 127 -8.39 4.73 -1.35
N VAL A 128 -8.33 4.99 -2.65
CA VAL A 128 -8.90 6.20 -3.26
C VAL A 128 -10.42 6.22 -3.12
N GLY A 129 -11.09 5.10 -3.43
CA GLY A 129 -12.54 4.99 -3.35
C GLY A 129 -13.07 5.24 -1.93
N VAL A 130 -12.47 4.59 -0.94
CA VAL A 130 -12.81 4.75 0.48
C VAL A 130 -12.56 6.20 0.95
N GLY A 131 -11.45 6.81 0.54
CA GLY A 131 -11.17 8.22 0.84
C GLY A 131 -12.19 9.18 0.22
N VAL A 132 -12.65 8.92 -1.01
CA VAL A 132 -13.70 9.71 -1.66
C VAL A 132 -15.02 9.59 -0.91
N VAL A 133 -15.40 8.37 -0.49
CA VAL A 133 -16.63 8.13 0.28
C VAL A 133 -16.58 8.84 1.63
N GLU A 134 -15.49 8.70 2.39
CA GLU A 134 -15.33 9.38 3.69
C GLU A 134 -15.44 10.90 3.54
N ARG A 135 -14.79 11.46 2.51
CA ARG A 135 -14.85 12.91 2.24
C ARG A 135 -16.28 13.38 1.92
N GLN A 136 -17.03 12.60 1.14
CA GLN A 136 -18.43 12.92 0.83
C GLN A 136 -19.33 12.86 2.06
N LEU A 137 -19.10 11.89 2.95
CA LEU A 137 -19.87 11.76 4.19
C LEU A 137 -19.63 12.94 5.13
N ARG A 138 -18.36 13.33 5.33
CA ARG A 138 -18.01 14.48 6.18
C ARG A 138 -18.59 15.80 5.64
N GLY A 139 -18.46 16.05 4.34
CA GLY A 139 -19.00 17.26 3.73
C GLY A 139 -20.53 17.37 3.79
N ARG A 140 -21.25 16.23 3.88
CA ARG A 140 -22.71 16.22 4.12
C ARG A 140 -23.07 16.50 5.58
N SER A 141 -22.24 16.06 6.52
CA SER A 141 -22.44 16.28 7.95
C SER A 141 -22.24 17.74 8.36
N GLU A 142 -21.32 18.46 7.69
CA GLU A 142 -21.07 19.89 7.96
C GLU A 142 -22.14 20.83 7.36
N ALA A 143 -22.95 20.34 6.41
CA ALA A 143 -24.00 21.11 5.74
C ALA A 143 -25.39 20.98 6.40
N ARG A 144 -25.50 20.18 7.48
CA ARG A 144 -26.70 20.02 8.31
C ARG A 144 -26.49 20.71 9.65
#